data_AF-X0GWB2-F1
#
_entry.id   AF-X0GWB2-F1
#
_cell.length_a   1.000
_cell.length_b   1.000
_cell.length_c   1.000
_cell.angle_alpha   90.00
_cell.angle_beta   90.00
_cell.angle_gamma   90.00
#
_symmetry.space_group_name_H-M   'P 1'
#
loop_
_entity.id
_entity.type
_entity.pdbx_description
1 polymer ?
#
loop_
_entity_poly.entity_id
_entity_poly.type
_entity_poly.pdbx_seq_one_letter_code
_entity_poly.pdbx_strand_id
1 'polypeptide(L)'
;CLAIGGWGDNVRFDEGVKTGLSRERLARNIASTVNRLGFDCVSEYPGGNSQDYKQVPNSRKTYEIKAFPKLLREIKKLLGNKELSIAVPGLKRDMVAYIPGEIPYINES
;
A
#
# COMPACT_ATOMS: atom_id res chain seq x y z
N CYS A 1 10.20 1.17 -12.62
CA CYS A 1 9.41 0.64 -11.49
C CYS A 1 8.08 0.11 -11.98
N LEU A 2 7.54 -0.92 -11.33
CA LEU A 2 6.16 -1.35 -11.49
C LEU A 2 5.27 -0.49 -10.58
N ALA A 3 4.32 0.24 -11.14
CA ALA A 3 3.32 0.96 -10.36
C ALA A 3 2.09 0.06 -10.13
N ILE A 4 1.58 0.02 -8.90
CA ILE A 4 0.42 -0.79 -8.50
C ILE A 4 -0.63 0.12 -7.86
N GLY A 5 -1.85 0.06 -8.39
CA GLY A 5 -2.95 0.98 -8.07
C GLY A 5 -2.99 2.19 -9.01
N GLY A 6 -3.42 3.34 -8.49
CA GLY A 6 -3.50 4.60 -9.22
C GLY A 6 -4.82 5.33 -9.00
N TRP A 7 -5.05 6.41 -9.76
CA TRP A 7 -6.27 7.19 -9.68
C TRP A 7 -7.47 6.42 -10.26
N GLY A 8 -8.26 5.78 -9.40
CA GLY A 8 -9.54 5.13 -9.75
C GLY A 8 -9.54 3.60 -9.85
N ASP A 9 -8.42 2.91 -9.58
CA ASP A 9 -8.35 1.44 -9.53
C ASP A 9 -7.86 0.95 -8.15
N ASN A 10 -8.69 1.14 -7.12
CA ASN A 10 -8.36 0.74 -5.76
C ASN A 10 -9.21 -0.42 -5.22
N VAL A 11 -10.22 -0.89 -5.96
CA VAL A 11 -11.17 -1.90 -5.44
C VAL A 11 -10.46 -3.17 -4.97
N ARG A 12 -9.53 -3.68 -5.79
CA ARG A 12 -8.77 -4.89 -5.47
C ARG A 12 -7.68 -4.65 -4.43
N PHE A 13 -7.18 -3.43 -4.34
CA PHE A 13 -6.25 -3.05 -3.30
C PHE A 13 -6.94 -3.02 -1.92
N ASP A 14 -8.11 -2.40 -1.85
CA ASP A 14 -8.93 -2.32 -0.64
C ASP A 14 -9.28 -3.74 -0.14
N GLU A 15 -9.52 -4.70 -1.04
CA GLU A 15 -9.67 -6.11 -0.66
C GLU A 15 -8.36 -6.73 -0.15
N GLY A 16 -7.25 -6.49 -0.84
CA GLY A 16 -5.94 -7.02 -0.49
C GLY A 16 -5.44 -6.54 0.88
N VAL A 17 -5.74 -5.30 1.28
CA VAL A 17 -5.18 -4.71 2.51
C VAL A 17 -5.94 -5.10 3.80
N LYS A 18 -7.19 -5.56 3.70
CA LYS A 18 -8.12 -5.79 4.85
C LYS A 18 -7.61 -6.74 5.94
N THR A 19 -7.05 -7.88 5.57
CA THR A 19 -6.70 -8.96 6.53
C THR A 19 -5.21 -9.31 6.46
N GLY A 20 -4.67 -10.01 7.46
CA GLY A 20 -3.29 -10.50 7.42
C GLY A 20 -3.05 -11.41 6.21
N LEU A 21 -3.91 -12.42 6.03
CA LEU A 21 -3.83 -13.36 4.92
C LEU A 21 -3.93 -12.68 3.55
N SER A 22 -4.84 -11.71 3.40
CA SER A 22 -4.98 -10.97 2.14
C SER A 22 -3.76 -10.10 1.85
N ARG A 23 -3.17 -9.46 2.88
CA ARG A 23 -1.95 -8.64 2.73
C ARG A 23 -0.76 -9.47 2.30
N GLU A 24 -0.55 -10.61 2.94
CA GLU A 24 0.52 -11.53 2.55
C GLU A 24 0.35 -12.04 1.12
N ARG A 25 -0.89 -12.39 0.73
CA ARG A 25 -1.19 -12.83 -0.63
C ARG A 25 -0.91 -11.72 -1.65
N LEU A 26 -1.35 -10.49 -1.35
CA LEU A 26 -1.08 -9.33 -2.18
C LEU A 26 0.44 -9.12 -2.32
N ALA A 27 1.18 -9.08 -1.22
CA ALA A 27 2.63 -8.90 -1.21
C ALA A 27 3.37 -9.98 -2.03
N ARG A 28 2.96 -11.26 -1.91
CA ARG A 28 3.51 -12.36 -2.72
C ARG A 28 3.26 -12.17 -4.22
N ASN A 29 2.07 -11.73 -4.61
CA ASN A 29 1.74 -11.48 -6.01
C ASN A 29 2.57 -10.32 -6.59
N ILE A 30 2.76 -9.26 -5.80
CA ILE A 30 3.58 -8.10 -6.16
C ILE A 30 5.02 -8.54 -6.40
N ALA A 31 5.64 -9.18 -5.40
CA ALA A 31 7.03 -9.64 -5.50
C ALA A 31 7.23 -10.65 -6.64
N SER A 32 6.30 -11.59 -6.84
CA SER A 32 6.34 -12.54 -7.95
C SER A 32 6.30 -11.82 -9.31
N THR A 33 5.44 -10.81 -9.46
CA THR A 33 5.32 -10.03 -10.69
C THR A 33 6.59 -9.22 -10.96
N VAL A 34 7.13 -8.57 -9.94
CA VAL A 34 8.39 -7.80 -10.01
C VAL A 34 9.54 -8.69 -10.47
N ASN A 35 9.70 -9.85 -9.84
CA ASN A 35 10.78 -10.78 -10.18
C ASN A 35 10.58 -11.39 -11.57
N ARG A 36 9.36 -11.81 -11.92
CA ARG A 36 9.06 -12.43 -13.22
C ARG A 36 9.26 -11.48 -14.39
N LEU A 37 8.93 -10.20 -14.21
CA LEU A 37 9.02 -9.19 -15.26
C LEU A 37 10.34 -8.39 -15.23
N GLY A 38 11.23 -8.68 -14.27
CA GLY A 38 12.55 -8.05 -14.19
C GLY A 38 12.53 -6.60 -13.75
N PHE A 39 11.54 -6.18 -12.94
CA PHE A 39 11.52 -4.83 -12.40
C PHE A 39 12.46 -4.69 -11.19
N ASP A 40 13.09 -3.52 -11.07
CA ASP A 40 14.02 -3.22 -9.96
C ASP A 40 13.35 -2.49 -8.79
N CYS A 41 12.12 -2.03 -8.96
CA CYS A 41 11.41 -1.22 -7.98
C CYS A 41 9.89 -1.31 -8.13
N VAL A 42 9.18 -1.10 -7.03
CA VAL A 42 7.72 -1.00 -6.94
C VAL A 42 7.31 0.40 -6.49
N SER A 43 6.21 0.91 -7.04
CA SER A 43 5.54 2.13 -6.59
C SER A 43 4.08 1.82 -6.24
N GLU A 44 3.76 1.84 -4.95
CA GLU A 44 2.40 1.56 -4.46
C GLU A 44 1.61 2.85 -4.25
N TYR A 45 0.32 2.80 -4.56
CA TYR A 45 -0.60 3.94 -4.53
C TYR A 45 -1.64 4.04 -3.40
N PRO A 46 -1.57 3.43 -2.18
CA PRO A 46 -2.66 3.77 -1.23
C PRO A 46 -2.32 3.91 0.25
N GLY A 47 -2.60 5.08 0.80
CA GLY A 47 -2.73 5.35 2.24
C GLY A 47 -3.56 6.60 2.52
N GLY A 48 -4.42 6.97 1.57
CA GLY A 48 -5.07 8.27 1.53
C GLY A 48 -6.08 8.44 0.39
N ASN A 49 -6.61 9.66 0.27
CA ASN A 49 -7.72 9.94 -0.62
C ASN A 49 -7.27 10.21 -2.06
N SER A 50 -7.56 9.27 -2.95
CA SER A 50 -7.58 9.47 -4.42
C SER A 50 -9.01 9.72 -4.91
N GLN A 51 -9.30 9.69 -6.22
CA GLN A 51 -10.65 9.94 -6.78
C GLN A 51 -11.80 9.28 -6.00
N ASP A 52 -11.52 8.10 -5.46
CA ASP A 52 -12.48 7.28 -4.73
C ASP A 52 -13.02 7.92 -3.46
N TYR A 53 -12.41 8.95 -2.88
CA TYR A 53 -13.03 9.63 -1.72
C TYR A 53 -14.40 10.24 -2.08
N LYS A 54 -14.61 10.57 -3.37
CA LYS A 54 -15.90 11.07 -3.88
C LYS A 54 -16.99 9.99 -3.89
N GLN A 55 -16.61 8.71 -3.85
CA GLN A 55 -17.50 7.53 -3.89
C GLN A 55 -17.50 6.75 -2.56
N VAL A 56 -16.36 6.71 -1.87
CA VAL A 56 -16.06 5.99 -0.65
C VAL A 56 -15.54 7.00 0.38
N PRO A 57 -16.37 7.46 1.33
CA PRO A 57 -15.91 8.40 2.35
C PRO A 57 -14.78 7.82 3.20
N ASN A 58 -13.87 8.68 3.64
CA ASN A 58 -12.67 8.33 4.42
C ASN A 58 -12.98 7.53 5.68
N SER A 59 -14.16 7.73 6.28
CA SER A 59 -14.63 6.98 7.44
C SER A 59 -14.66 5.47 7.18
N ARG A 60 -14.91 5.05 5.94
CA ARG A 60 -14.89 3.63 5.51
C ARG A 60 -13.48 3.08 5.28
N LYS A 61 -12.45 3.94 5.24
CA LYS A 61 -11.04 3.59 5.00
C LYS A 61 -10.16 3.72 6.24
N THR A 62 -10.73 4.01 7.41
CA THR A 62 -9.98 4.16 8.68
C THR A 62 -9.16 2.93 9.06
N TYR A 63 -9.56 1.73 8.61
CA TYR A 63 -8.78 0.51 8.82
C TYR A 63 -7.43 0.52 8.08
N GLU A 64 -7.32 1.24 6.96
CA GLU A 64 -6.09 1.36 6.17
C GLU A 64 -4.97 2.08 6.95
N ILE A 65 -5.33 2.91 7.94
CA ILE A 65 -4.38 3.60 8.82
C ILE A 65 -3.41 2.61 9.48
N LYS A 66 -3.93 1.47 9.94
CA LYS A 66 -3.14 0.42 10.59
C LYS A 66 -2.71 -0.68 9.62
N ALA A 67 -3.48 -0.90 8.57
CA ALA A 67 -3.29 -2.02 7.67
C ALA A 67 -2.25 -1.73 6.58
N PHE A 68 -2.18 -0.48 6.09
CA PHE A 68 -1.27 -0.11 5.01
C PHE A 68 0.21 -0.19 5.43
N PRO A 69 0.64 0.33 6.60
CA PRO A 69 2.02 0.14 7.07
C PRO A 69 2.43 -1.35 7.15
N LYS A 70 1.50 -2.22 7.58
CA LYS A 70 1.73 -3.67 7.63
C LYS A 70 1.84 -4.30 6.25
N LEU A 71 1.09 -3.82 5.26
CA LEU A 71 1.24 -4.29 3.88
C LEU A 71 2.62 -3.90 3.31
N LEU A 72 3.05 -2.65 3.53
CA LEU A 72 4.38 -2.20 3.10
C LEU A 72 5.50 -3.05 3.70
N ARG A 73 5.35 -3.42 4.99
CA ARG A 73 6.26 -4.36 5.65
C ARG A 73 6.30 -5.72 4.93
N GLU A 74 5.14 -6.32 4.64
CA GLU A 74 5.10 -7.62 3.95
C GLU A 74 5.71 -7.54 2.54
N ILE A 75 5.47 -6.45 1.80
CA ILE A 75 6.09 -6.22 0.49
C ILE A 75 7.60 -6.10 0.61
N LYS A 76 8.09 -5.28 1.55
CA LYS A 76 9.52 -5.03 1.78
C LYS A 76 10.27 -6.31 2.13
N LYS A 77 9.67 -7.19 2.94
CA LYS A 77 10.22 -8.52 3.27
C LYS A 77 10.45 -9.39 2.02
N LEU A 78 9.59 -9.29 1.02
CA LEU A 78 9.64 -10.12 -0.19
C LEU A 78 10.43 -9.50 -1.35
N LEU A 79 10.59 -8.17 -1.36
CA LEU A 79 11.35 -7.46 -2.39
C LEU A 79 12.87 -7.56 -2.20
N GLY A 80 13.34 -7.87 -0.99
CA GLY A 80 14.77 -7.93 -0.69
C GLY A 80 15.44 -6.56 -0.87
N ASN A 81 16.44 -6.49 -1.75
CA ASN A 81 17.20 -5.26 -2.02
C ASN A 81 16.52 -4.33 -3.05
N LYS A 82 15.36 -4.69 -3.59
CA LYS A 82 14.64 -3.86 -4.56
C LYS A 82 13.99 -2.68 -3.87
N GLU A 83 13.89 -1.56 -4.58
CA GLU A 83 13.34 -0.34 -4.01
C GLU A 83 11.80 -0.43 -3.89
N LEU A 84 11.29 -0.01 -2.74
CA LEU A 84 9.87 0.20 -2.50
C LEU A 84 9.61 1.70 -2.32
N SER A 85 8.89 2.28 -3.27
CA SER A 85 8.41 3.65 -3.25
C SER A 85 6.89 3.68 -3.05
N ILE A 86 6.37 4.81 -2.58
CA ILE A 86 4.93 5.02 -2.40
C ILE A 86 4.53 6.40 -2.91
N ALA A 87 3.32 6.49 -3.48
CA ALA A 87 2.69 7.76 -3.77
C ALA A 87 1.88 8.23 -2.56
N VAL A 88 2.08 9.48 -2.15
CA VAL A 88 1.45 10.07 -0.96
C VAL A 88 0.58 11.26 -1.39
N PRO A 89 -0.62 11.44 -0.83
CA PRO A 89 -1.41 12.64 -1.09
C PRO A 89 -0.67 13.91 -0.69
N GLY A 90 -0.73 14.97 -1.51
CA GLY A 90 -0.07 16.25 -1.20
C GLY A 90 -0.77 17.08 -0.12
N LEU A 91 -2.02 16.75 0.23
CA LEU A 91 -2.80 17.46 1.25
C LEU A 91 -2.77 16.71 2.58
N LYS A 92 -2.39 17.42 3.66
CA LYS A 92 -2.26 16.85 5.01
C LYS A 92 -3.51 16.10 5.50
N ARG A 93 -4.70 16.61 5.20
CA ARG A 93 -5.98 15.98 5.58
C ARG A 93 -6.22 14.62 4.92
N ASP A 94 -5.53 14.33 3.82
CA ASP A 94 -5.67 13.12 3.03
C ASP A 94 -4.57 12.10 3.34
N MET A 95 -3.55 12.48 4.10
CA MET A 95 -2.45 11.62 4.56
C MET A 95 -2.84 10.72 5.75
N VAL A 96 -4.03 10.12 5.71
CA VAL A 96 -4.65 9.47 6.89
C VAL A 96 -3.86 8.26 7.41
N ALA A 97 -3.16 7.52 6.54
CA ALA A 97 -2.33 6.39 6.94
C ALA A 97 -0.88 6.77 7.33
N TYR A 98 -0.51 8.04 7.23
CA TYR A 98 0.85 8.54 7.49
C TYR A 98 0.92 9.28 8.81
N ILE A 99 0.56 8.60 9.90
CA ILE A 99 0.62 9.15 11.24
C ILE A 99 1.86 8.66 11.99
N PRO A 100 2.53 9.50 12.81
CA PRO A 100 3.79 9.14 13.47
C PRO A 100 3.74 7.82 14.25
N GLY A 101 2.59 7.49 14.86
CA GLY A 101 2.43 6.26 15.65
C GLY A 101 2.41 4.97 14.84
N GLU A 102 2.15 5.03 13.53
CA GLU A 102 2.00 3.83 12.69
C GLU A 102 3.22 3.58 11.78
N ILE A 103 4.05 4.60 11.54
CA ILE A 103 5.27 4.51 10.71
C ILE A 103 6.24 3.41 11.19
N PRO A 104 6.47 3.20 12.50
CA PRO A 104 7.38 2.14 12.96
C PRO A 104 7.01 0.74 12.46
N TYR A 105 5.72 0.45 12.23
CA TYR A 105 5.25 -0.86 11.77
C TYR A 105 5.69 -1.21 10.34
N ILE A 106 6.15 -0.23 9.53
CA ILE A 106 6.70 -0.48 8.20
C ILE A 106 8.03 -1.25 8.28
N ASN A 107 8.83 -0.98 9.32
CA ASN A 107 10.18 -1.53 9.49
C ASN A 107 10.28 -2.55 10.63
N GLU A 108 9.16 -2.87 11.28
CA GLU A 108 9.13 -3.91 12.30
C GLU A 108 9.44 -5.28 11.66
N SER A 109 10.38 -6.03 12.23
CA SER A 109 10.86 -7.31 11.69
C SER A 109 9.99 -8.48 12.13
#